data_AF-A0A929HBH8-F1
#
_entry.id   AF-A0A929HBH8-F1
#
_cell.length_a   1.000
_cell.length_b   1.000
_cell.length_c   1.000
_cell.angle_alpha   90.00
_cell.angle_beta   90.00
_cell.angle_gamma   90.00
#
_symmetry.space_group_name_H-M   'P 1'
#
loop_
_entity.id
_entity.type
_entity.pdbx_description
1 polymer ?
#
loop_
_entity_poly.entity_id
_entity_poly.type
_entity_poly.pdbx_seq_one_letter_code
_entity_poly.pdbx_strand_id
1 'polypeptide(L)'
;MEAYYILIVGVLFLLAISDLIVGVSNDAVNFLNSAIGSKAAPFKIILAIAAAGVLVGAVFSNGMMEVARKGIFNPEFFGFNEIMII
;
A
#
# COMPACT_ATOMS: atom_id res chain seq x y z
N MET A 1 -14.08 15.58 -23.48
CA MET A 1 -14.32 15.28 -22.05
C MET A 1 -13.93 13.84 -21.71
N GLU A 2 -14.42 12.82 -22.42
CA GLU A 2 -14.11 11.41 -22.09
C GLU A 2 -12.61 11.06 -22.15
N ALA A 3 -11.89 11.48 -23.19
CA ALA A 3 -10.44 11.23 -23.30
C ALA A 3 -9.63 11.82 -22.13
N TYR A 4 -10.09 12.95 -21.58
CA TYR A 4 -9.43 13.61 -20.44
C TYR A 4 -9.64 12.82 -19.15
N TYR A 5 -10.85 12.29 -18.91
CA TYR A 5 -11.11 11.40 -17.78
C TYR A 5 -10.33 10.09 -17.87
N ILE A 6 -10.27 9.48 -19.05
CA ILE A 6 -9.49 8.25 -19.27
C ILE A 6 -8.00 8.50 -18.97
N LEU A 7 -7.47 9.66 -19.40
CA LEU A 7 -6.09 10.05 -19.11
C LEU A 7 -5.84 10.22 -17.61
N ILE A 8 -6.73 10.92 -16.89
CA ILE A 8 -6.62 11.09 -15.43
C ILE A 8 -6.67 9.73 -14.73
N VAL A 9 -7.62 8.87 -15.07
CA VAL A 9 -7.73 7.53 -14.48
C VAL A 9 -6.47 6.70 -14.75
N GLY A 10 -5.92 6.78 -15.96
CA GLY A 10 -4.65 6.13 -16.30
C GLY A 10 -3.49 6.60 -15.44
N VAL A 11 -3.37 7.92 -15.22
CA VAL A 11 -2.34 8.49 -14.34
C VAL A 11 -2.53 8.04 -12.88
N LEU A 12 -3.76 8.11 -12.36
CA LEU A 12 -4.06 7.67 -11.00
C LEU A 12 -3.75 6.19 -10.80
N PHE A 13 -4.03 5.36 -11.80
CA PHE A 13 -3.72 3.93 -11.75
C PHE A 13 -2.21 3.68 -11.69
N LEU A 14 -1.42 4.41 -12.50
CA LEU A 14 0.05 4.31 -12.46
C LEU A 14 0.63 4.78 -11.11
N LEU A 15 0.09 5.86 -10.56
CA LEU A 15 0.50 6.36 -9.25
C LEU A 15 0.16 5.35 -8.14
N ALA A 16 -1.04 4.76 -8.18
CA ALA A 16 -1.44 3.73 -7.22
C ALA A 16 -0.55 2.48 -7.28
N ILE A 17 -0.16 2.03 -8.48
CA ILE A 17 0.80 0.93 -8.64
C ILE A 17 2.15 1.33 -8.05
N SER A 18 2.63 2.54 -8.35
CA SER A 18 3.93 3.02 -7.88
C SER A 18 3.98 3.08 -6.35
N ASP A 19 2.92 3.63 -5.73
CA ASP A 19 2.78 3.71 -4.28
C ASP A 19 2.76 2.31 -3.63
N LEU A 20 1.96 1.39 -4.19
CA LEU A 20 1.89 0.01 -3.72
C LEU A 20 3.26 -0.68 -3.78
N ILE A 21 4.02 -0.51 -4.87
CA ILE A 21 5.34 -1.11 -5.02
C ILE A 21 6.30 -0.58 -3.94
N VAL A 22 6.33 0.73 -3.71
CA VAL A 22 7.24 1.34 -2.72
C VAL A 22 6.88 0.91 -1.29
N GLY A 23 5.60 0.96 -0.94
CA GLY A 23 5.11 0.54 0.38
C GLY A 23 5.40 -0.93 0.67
N VAL A 24 5.01 -1.81 -0.26
CA VAL A 24 5.20 -3.27 -0.10
C VAL A 24 6.68 -3.67 -0.09
N SER A 25 7.52 -2.99 -0.89
CA SER A 25 8.97 -3.26 -0.91
C SER A 25 9.62 -2.93 0.43
N ASN A 26 9.17 -1.85 1.09
CA ASN A 26 9.67 -1.46 2.40
C ASN A 26 9.37 -2.54 3.46
N ASP A 27 8.15 -3.10 3.45
CA ASP A 27 7.77 -4.19 4.34
C ASP A 27 8.53 -5.49 4.03
N ALA A 28 8.71 -5.80 2.74
CA ALA A 28 9.49 -6.96 2.32
C ALA A 28 10.93 -6.89 2.83
N VAL A 29 11.61 -5.74 2.69
CA VAL A 29 12.98 -5.56 3.19
C VAL A 29 13.04 -5.73 4.71
N ASN A 30 12.06 -5.22 5.45
CA ASN A 30 11.99 -5.40 6.90
C ASN A 30 11.87 -6.88 7.31
N PHE A 31 11.09 -7.69 6.57
CA PHE A 31 11.02 -9.13 6.82
C PHE A 31 12.31 -9.87 6.42
N LEU A 32 12.91 -9.49 5.29
CA LEU A 32 14.11 -10.14 4.76
C LEU A 32 15.34 -9.88 5.63
N ASN A 33 15.54 -8.65 6.14
CA ASN A 33 16.71 -8.27 6.91
C ASN A 33 16.94 -9.16 8.15
N SER A 34 15.88 -9.44 8.91
CA SER A 34 15.95 -10.29 10.09
C SER A 34 16.22 -11.76 9.75
N ALA A 35 15.58 -12.29 8.71
CA ALA A 35 15.72 -13.69 8.29
C ALA A 35 17.08 -13.98 7.64
N ILE A 36 17.58 -13.05 6.82
CA ILE A 36 18.88 -13.15 6.15
C ILE A 36 20.00 -12.96 7.18
N GLY A 37 19.90 -11.94 8.06
CA GLY A 37 20.91 -11.66 9.08
C GLY A 37 21.09 -12.78 10.09
N SER A 38 20.00 -13.49 10.43
CA SER A 38 20.03 -14.66 11.33
C SER A 38 20.42 -15.98 10.66
N LYS A 39 20.54 -16.01 9.32
CA LYS A 39 20.78 -17.24 8.52
C LYS A 39 19.76 -18.35 8.82
N ALA A 40 18.50 -17.99 9.05
CA ALA A 40 17.46 -18.92 9.46
C ALA A 40 17.16 -20.02 8.41
N ALA A 41 17.31 -19.71 7.12
CA ALA A 41 17.05 -20.62 6.01
C ALA A 41 17.85 -20.20 4.75
N PRO A 42 17.93 -21.06 3.72
CA PRO A 42 18.44 -20.66 2.41
C PRO A 42 17.69 -19.46 1.84
N PHE A 43 18.41 -18.54 1.18
CA PHE A 43 17.85 -17.29 0.64
C PHE A 43 16.59 -17.49 -0.20
N LYS A 44 16.53 -18.54 -1.03
CA LYS A 44 15.37 -18.87 -1.86
C LYS A 44 14.11 -19.17 -1.04
N ILE A 45 14.26 -19.85 0.10
CA ILE A 45 13.14 -20.19 0.98
C ILE A 45 12.66 -18.94 1.71
N ILE A 46 13.59 -18.12 2.22
CA ILE A 46 13.26 -16.83 2.85
C ILE A 46 12.45 -15.95 1.88
N LEU A 47 12.89 -15.85 0.62
CA LEU A 47 12.23 -15.04 -0.39
C LEU A 47 10.81 -15.56 -0.71
N ALA A 48 10.65 -16.88 -0.83
CA ALA A 48 9.34 -17.50 -1.07
C ALA A 48 8.36 -17.25 0.08
N ILE A 49 8.82 -17.38 1.33
CA ILE A 49 8.01 -17.13 2.53
C ILE A 49 7.66 -15.65 2.63
N ALA A 50 8.61 -14.75 2.40
CA ALA A 50 8.37 -13.30 2.42
C ALA A 50 7.35 -12.90 1.35
N ALA A 51 7.48 -13.40 0.12
CA ALA A 51 6.53 -13.14 -0.95
C ALA A 51 5.11 -13.64 -0.60
N ALA A 52 4.99 -14.86 -0.06
CA ALA A 52 3.71 -15.41 0.35
C ALA A 52 3.09 -14.61 1.51
N GLY A 53 3.88 -14.25 2.53
CA GLY A 53 3.43 -13.48 3.68
C GLY A 53 2.97 -12.07 3.31
N VAL A 54 3.72 -11.39 2.44
CA VAL A 54 3.36 -10.08 1.90
C VAL A 54 2.08 -10.15 1.06
N LEU A 55 1.94 -11.16 0.20
CA LEU A 55 0.74 -11.34 -0.63
C LEU A 55 -0.50 -11.58 0.23
N VAL A 56 -0.40 -12.45 1.23
CA VAL A 56 -1.45 -12.68 2.23
C VAL A 56 -1.77 -11.38 2.97
N GLY A 57 -0.76 -10.70 3.51
CA GLY A 57 -0.92 -9.43 4.22
C GLY A 57 -1.63 -8.36 3.39
N ALA A 58 -1.26 -8.22 2.12
CA ALA A 58 -1.87 -7.26 1.20
C ALA A 58 -3.36 -7.59 0.93
N VAL A 59 -3.71 -8.86 0.70
CA VAL A 59 -5.09 -9.30 0.41
C VAL A 59 -6.00 -9.17 1.64
N PHE A 60 -5.48 -9.42 2.85
CA PHE A 60 -6.26 -9.35 4.10
C PHE A 60 -6.20 -7.97 4.78
N SER A 61 -5.57 -6.96 4.19
CA SER A 61 -5.30 -5.64 4.79
C SER A 61 -6.54 -4.74 5.04
N ASN A 62 -7.74 -5.19 4.67
CA ASN A 62 -9.01 -4.43 4.80
C ASN A 62 -9.22 -3.83 6.20
N GLY A 63 -8.90 -4.56 7.27
CA GLY A 63 -9.05 -4.09 8.65
C GLY A 63 -8.15 -2.90 8.98
N MET A 64 -6.88 -2.92 8.52
CA MET A 64 -5.94 -1.82 8.72
C MET A 64 -6.36 -0.57 7.92
N MET A 65 -6.87 -0.78 6.70
CA MET A 65 -7.39 0.30 5.85
C MET A 65 -8.67 0.94 6.42
N GLU A 66 -9.48 0.18 7.15
CA GLU A 66 -10.66 0.72 7.85
C GLU A 66 -10.26 1.54 9.08
N VAL A 67 -9.25 1.08 9.84
CA VAL A 67 -8.67 1.84 10.96
C VAL A 67 -8.04 3.14 10.47
N ALA A 68 -7.27 3.12 9.38
CA ALA A 68 -6.68 4.32 8.79
C ALA A 68 -7.75 5.31 8.32
N ARG A 69 -8.84 4.82 7.70
CA ARG A 69 -9.96 5.67 7.26
C ARG A 69 -10.65 6.37 8.43
N LYS A 70 -11.00 5.63 9.49
CA LYS A 70 -11.67 6.18 10.68
C LYS A 70 -10.75 7.01 11.57
N GLY A 71 -9.44 6.78 11.51
CA GLY A 71 -8.45 7.46 12.35
C GLY A 71 -7.90 8.76 11.75
N ILE A 72 -7.80 8.86 10.42
CA ILE A 72 -7.17 10.00 9.73
C ILE A 72 -8.22 10.96 9.14
N PHE A 73 -9.37 10.45 8.71
CA PHE A 73 -10.37 11.24 8.01
C PHE A 73 -11.72 11.16 8.75
N ASN A 74 -12.01 12.20 9.55
CA ASN A 74 -13.33 12.39 10.13
C ASN A 74 -14.08 13.46 9.30
N PRO A 75 -14.85 13.06 8.27
CA PRO A 75 -15.50 14.00 7.36
C PRO A 75 -16.50 14.95 8.05
N GLU A 76 -16.97 14.62 9.26
CA GLU A 76 -17.84 15.48 10.07
C GLU A 76 -17.15 16.74 10.60
N PHE A 77 -15.81 16.80 10.63
CA PHE A 77 -15.04 17.97 11.08
C PHE A 77 -14.56 18.86 9.94
N PHE A 78 -14.88 18.55 8.68
CA PHE A 78 -14.47 19.35 7.52
C PHE A 78 -15.68 19.98 6.84
N GLY A 79 -15.70 21.32 6.75
CA GLY A 79 -16.69 22.05 5.98
C GLY A 79 -16.42 21.96 4.48
N PHE A 80 -17.47 22.07 3.66
CA PHE A 80 -17.37 22.01 2.20
C PHE A 80 -16.38 23.04 1.62
N ASN A 81 -16.27 24.19 2.27
CA ASN A 81 -15.38 25.30 1.90
C ASN A 81 -13.91 25.01 2.20
N GLU A 82 -13.62 24.07 3.11
CA GLU A 82 -12.26 23.70 3.54
C GLU A 82 -11.71 22.55 2.70
N ILE A 83 -12.59 21.73 2.11
CA ILE A 83 -12.22 20.59 1.26
C ILE A 83 -12.14 20.99 -0.22
N MET A 84 -12.99 21.92 -0.66
CA MET A 84 -13.02 22.32 -2.06
C MET A 84 -12.00 23.44 -2.33
N ILE A 85 -10.88 23.09 -2.96
CA ILE A 85 -9.98 24.08 -3.56
C ILE A 85 -10.58 24.43 -4.93
N ILE A 86 -11.10 25.64 -5.07
CA ILE A 86 -11.52 26.25 -6.35
C ILE A 86 -10.28 26.85 -7.03
#